data_AF-A0AA88WUR2-F1
#
_entry.id   AF-A0AA88WUR2-F1
#
_cell.length_a   1.000
_cell.length_b   1.000
_cell.length_c   1.000
_cell.angle_alpha   90.00
_cell.angle_beta   90.00
_cell.angle_gamma   90.00
#
_symmetry.space_group_name_H-M   'P 1'
#
loop_
_entity.id
_entity.type
_entity.pdbx_description
1 polymer ?
#
loop_
_entity_poly.entity_id
_entity_poly.type
_entity_poly.pdbx_seq_one_letter_code
_entity_poly.pdbx_strand_id
1 'polypeptide(L)'
;MVSLTLQKLLAACVLKCGRGKVWLDPNEGSEISMANSRQNIRRLVKDGYIIRKPTKIHSRSSCRMKEAKRKGRHSDMGKIASVDCDFGAFHLSPVQKISLILSRKTVKRQGHNLLGNPILHGPVERIQTPEQAPQPAGGAKKAKK
;
A
#
# COMPACT_ATOMS: atom_id res chain seq x y z
N MET A 1 -28.09 29.73 6.07
CA MET A 1 -27.34 28.56 5.52
C MET A 1 -25.96 28.56 6.15
N VAL A 2 -25.51 27.45 6.72
CA VAL A 2 -24.21 27.35 7.41
C VAL A 2 -23.15 26.83 6.44
N SER A 3 -21.97 27.47 6.39
CA SER A 3 -20.86 27.03 5.54
C SER A 3 -20.00 25.98 6.26
N LEU A 4 -20.12 24.71 5.85
CA LEU A 4 -19.36 23.59 6.41
C LEU A 4 -18.08 23.23 5.63
N THR A 5 -17.57 24.19 4.83
CA THR A 5 -16.43 23.97 3.94
C THR A 5 -15.16 23.66 4.73
N LEU A 6 -14.88 24.41 5.79
CA LEU A 6 -13.72 24.22 6.66
C LEU A 6 -13.73 22.85 7.35
N GLN A 7 -14.86 22.48 7.94
CA GLN A 7 -15.04 21.25 8.69
C GLN A 7 -14.84 20.03 7.79
N LYS A 8 -15.34 20.12 6.55
CA LYS A 8 -15.12 19.09 5.52
C LYS A 8 -13.64 18.96 5.12
N LEU A 9 -12.87 20.04 5.15
CA LEU A 9 -11.41 20.01 4.95
C LEU A 9 -10.70 19.32 6.11
N LEU A 10 -11.02 19.73 7.34
CA LEU A 10 -10.37 19.21 8.54
C LEU A 10 -10.66 17.72 8.69
N ALA A 11 -11.91 17.30 8.49
CA ALA A 11 -12.33 15.91 8.51
C ALA A 11 -11.60 15.06 7.47
N ALA A 12 -11.44 15.57 6.24
CA ALA A 12 -10.70 14.90 5.18
C ALA A 12 -9.23 14.63 5.56
N CYS A 13 -8.56 15.63 6.15
CA CYS A 13 -7.19 15.49 6.62
C CYS A 13 -7.06 14.52 7.80
N VAL A 14 -8.01 14.52 8.74
CA VAL A 14 -8.00 13.62 9.91
C VAL A 14 -8.26 12.16 9.50
N LEU A 15 -9.22 11.92 8.62
CA LEU A 15 -9.60 10.58 8.13
C LEU A 15 -8.69 10.06 7.01
N LYS A 16 -7.71 10.86 6.57
CA LYS A 16 -6.81 10.57 5.44
C LYS A 16 -7.57 10.18 4.17
N CYS A 17 -8.63 10.92 3.84
CA CYS A 17 -9.47 10.69 2.67
C CYS A 17 -9.76 12.00 1.91
N GLY A 18 -10.23 11.89 0.67
CA GLY A 18 -10.66 13.07 -0.10
C GLY A 18 -11.96 13.69 0.42
N ARG A 19 -12.18 15.00 0.17
CA ARG A 19 -13.38 15.75 0.59
C ARG A 19 -14.70 15.09 0.17
N GLY A 20 -14.72 14.44 -1.00
CA GLY A 20 -15.90 13.73 -1.52
C GLY A 20 -16.26 12.44 -0.76
N LYS A 21 -15.36 11.94 0.07
CA LYS A 21 -15.59 10.73 0.90
C LYS A 21 -16.06 11.04 2.31
N VAL A 22 -16.04 12.30 2.74
CA VAL A 22 -16.55 12.70 4.05
C VAL A 22 -18.06 12.90 3.95
N TRP A 23 -18.79 12.19 4.79
CA TRP A 23 -20.20 12.43 5.07
C TRP A 23 -20.32 13.20 6.38
N LEU A 24 -21.18 14.21 6.38
CA LEU A 24 -21.53 15.04 7.54
C LEU A 24 -23.03 14.85 7.76
N ASP A 25 -23.44 14.67 9.00
CA ASP A 25 -24.85 14.57 9.35
C ASP A 25 -25.56 15.94 9.16
N PRO A 26 -26.65 16.02 8.37
CA PRO A 26 -27.42 17.26 8.23
C PRO A 26 -28.22 17.63 9.49
N ASN A 27 -28.53 16.68 10.36
CA ASN A 27 -29.31 16.94 11.58
C ASN A 27 -28.48 17.72 12.63
N GLU A 28 -27.18 17.42 12.74
CA GLU A 28 -26.26 17.98 13.73
C GLU A 28 -25.34 19.06 13.11
N GLY A 29 -25.86 19.80 12.13
CA GLY A 29 -25.08 20.78 11.36
C GLY A 29 -24.52 21.94 12.20
N SER A 30 -25.22 22.33 13.26
CA SER A 30 -24.81 23.39 14.21
C SER A 30 -23.59 22.98 15.04
N GLU A 31 -23.59 21.75 15.52
CA GLU A 31 -22.58 21.14 16.38
C GLU A 31 -21.29 20.92 15.61
N ILE A 32 -21.42 20.47 14.35
CA ILE A 32 -20.31 20.36 13.41
C ILE A 32 -19.73 21.75 13.12
N SER A 33 -20.57 22.77 12.92
CA SER A 33 -20.12 24.14 12.64
C SER A 33 -19.23 24.71 13.75
N MET A 34 -19.58 24.44 15.02
CA MET A 34 -18.79 24.88 16.19
C MET A 34 -17.41 24.21 16.27
N ALA A 35 -17.19 23.08 15.58
CA ALA A 35 -15.93 22.33 15.62
C ALA A 35 -14.87 22.89 14.65
N ASN A 36 -14.09 23.88 15.12
CA ASN A 36 -13.04 24.53 14.31
C ASN A 36 -11.65 23.86 14.38
N SER A 37 -11.38 23.04 15.41
CA SER A 37 -10.08 22.39 15.60
C SER A 37 -10.10 20.92 15.16
N ARG A 38 -8.96 20.42 14.67
CA ARG A 38 -8.77 18.99 14.33
C ARG A 38 -9.09 18.07 15.50
N GLN A 39 -8.84 18.50 16.74
CA GLN A 39 -9.12 17.70 17.93
C GLN A 39 -10.62 17.52 18.15
N ASN A 40 -11.43 18.54 17.91
CA ASN A 40 -12.89 18.46 18.03
C ASN A 40 -13.47 17.57 16.94
N ILE A 41 -12.96 17.68 15.70
CA ILE A 41 -13.34 16.80 14.60
C ILE A 41 -13.05 15.32 14.93
N ARG A 42 -11.95 15.01 15.62
CA ARG A 42 -11.67 13.62 16.07
C ARG A 42 -12.69 13.09 17.07
N ARG A 43 -13.27 13.96 17.92
CA ARG A 43 -14.35 13.59 18.84
C ARG A 43 -15.60 13.24 18.03
N LEU A 44 -16.03 14.14 17.14
CA LEU A 44 -17.19 13.92 16.25
C LEU A 44 -17.06 12.69 15.34
N VAL A 45 -15.84 12.35 14.91
CA VAL A 45 -15.56 11.10 14.17
C VAL A 45 -15.73 9.86 15.05
N LYS A 46 -15.33 9.94 16.33
CA LYS A 46 -15.50 8.84 17.28
C LYS A 46 -16.97 8.67 17.68
N ASP A 47 -17.69 9.77 17.80
CA ASP A 47 -19.12 9.80 18.16
C ASP A 47 -20.01 9.37 16.97
N GLY A 48 -19.51 9.49 15.73
CA GLY A 48 -20.16 8.96 14.54
C GLY A 48 -20.87 9.99 13.65
N TYR A 49 -20.84 11.28 14.00
CA TYR A 49 -21.43 12.35 13.18
C TYR A 49 -20.69 12.59 11.86
N ILE A 50 -19.39 12.25 11.82
CA ILE A 50 -18.54 12.38 10.65
C ILE A 50 -18.07 11.01 10.21
N ILE A 51 -18.53 10.55 9.05
CA ILE A 51 -18.30 9.19 8.56
C ILE A 51 -17.53 9.21 7.25
N ARG A 52 -16.59 8.27 7.09
CA ARG A 52 -15.96 7.98 5.80
C ARG A 52 -16.86 7.10 4.96
N LYS A 53 -17.36 7.63 3.85
CA LYS A 53 -18.07 6.85 2.83
C LYS A 53 -17.12 5.80 2.23
N PRO A 54 -17.57 4.55 2.04
CA PRO A 54 -16.76 3.53 1.38
C PRO A 54 -16.46 3.92 -0.08
N THR A 55 -15.38 3.35 -0.62
CA THR A 55 -15.07 3.45 -2.06
C THR A 55 -16.01 2.53 -2.84
N LYS A 56 -16.49 2.99 -3.99
CA LYS A 56 -17.23 2.13 -4.91
C LYS A 56 -16.25 1.07 -5.41
N ILE A 57 -16.53 -0.19 -5.11
CA ILE A 57 -15.67 -1.30 -5.51
C ILE A 57 -16.00 -1.62 -6.98
N HIS A 58 -14.98 -1.64 -7.84
CA HIS A 58 -15.12 -2.17 -9.19
C HIS A 58 -15.09 -3.69 -9.17
N SER A 59 -15.89 -4.34 -10.02
CA SER A 59 -15.91 -5.81 -10.10
C SER A 59 -14.55 -6.34 -10.55
N ARG A 60 -14.08 -7.42 -9.89
CA ARG A 60 -12.82 -8.11 -10.27
C ARG A 60 -13.06 -9.32 -11.18
N SER A 61 -14.26 -9.46 -11.75
CA SER A 61 -14.64 -10.57 -12.63
C SER A 61 -13.69 -10.72 -13.81
N SER A 62 -13.31 -9.61 -14.47
CA SER A 62 -12.37 -9.64 -15.60
C SER A 62 -10.97 -10.10 -15.20
N CYS A 63 -10.49 -9.74 -14.00
CA CYS A 63 -9.21 -10.25 -13.48
C CYS A 63 -9.27 -11.75 -13.20
N ARG A 64 -10.39 -12.24 -12.63
CA ARG A 64 -10.62 -13.68 -12.38
C ARG A 64 -10.72 -14.47 -13.69
N MET A 65 -11.33 -13.89 -14.72
CA MET A 65 -11.39 -14.48 -16.07
C MET A 65 -9.99 -14.65 -16.68
N LYS A 66 -9.07 -13.69 -16.47
CA LYS A 66 -7.67 -13.83 -16.92
C LYS A 66 -6.94 -15.00 -16.25
N GLU A 67 -7.22 -15.26 -14.97
CA GLU A 67 -6.66 -16.43 -14.28
C GLU A 67 -7.18 -17.74 -14.87
N ALA A 68 -8.47 -17.81 -15.23
CA ALA A 68 -9.05 -18.95 -15.92
C ALA A 68 -8.43 -19.16 -17.30
N LYS A 69 -8.20 -18.07 -18.06
CA LYS A 69 -7.47 -18.10 -19.35
C LYS A 69 -6.05 -18.63 -19.20
N ARG A 70 -5.33 -18.26 -18.14
CA ARG A 70 -3.97 -18.79 -17.87
C ARG A 70 -3.97 -20.29 -17.56
N LYS A 71 -5.06 -20.84 -17.01
CA LYS A 71 -5.26 -22.28 -16.79
C LYS A 71 -5.71 -23.02 -18.06
N GLY A 72 -5.74 -22.35 -19.22
CA GLY A 72 -6.15 -22.92 -20.51
C GLY A 72 -7.67 -22.97 -20.74
N ARG A 73 -8.48 -22.35 -19.88
CA ARG A 73 -9.94 -22.28 -20.07
C ARG A 73 -10.30 -21.08 -20.95
N HIS A 74 -11.39 -21.17 -21.71
CA HIS A 74 -11.82 -20.11 -22.65
C HIS A 74 -10.81 -19.79 -23.77
N SER A 75 -10.09 -20.83 -24.22
CA SER A 75 -9.14 -20.79 -25.34
C SER A 75 -9.66 -21.52 -26.59
N ASP A 76 -10.98 -21.73 -26.67
CA ASP A 76 -11.62 -22.32 -27.84
C ASP A 76 -11.55 -21.38 -29.06
N MET A 77 -11.41 -21.95 -30.27
CA MET A 77 -11.22 -21.21 -31.53
C MET A 77 -12.33 -20.18 -31.81
N GLY A 78 -13.53 -20.37 -31.26
CA GLY A 78 -14.64 -19.42 -31.38
C GLY A 78 -14.59 -18.23 -30.40
N LYS A 79 -13.78 -18.31 -29.33
CA LYS A 79 -13.60 -17.22 -28.34
C LYS A 79 -12.33 -16.41 -28.55
N ILE A 80 -11.38 -16.94 -29.32
CA ILE A 80 -10.15 -16.24 -29.67
C ILE A 80 -10.44 -15.46 -30.96
N ALA A 81 -10.43 -14.12 -30.88
CA ALA A 81 -10.72 -13.28 -32.05
C ALA A 81 -9.59 -13.27 -33.10
N SER A 82 -8.36 -13.64 -32.70
CA SER A 82 -7.20 -13.70 -33.57
C SER A 82 -6.26 -14.82 -33.14
N VAL A 83 -5.86 -15.69 -34.07
CA VAL A 83 -4.73 -16.59 -33.86
C VAL A 83 -3.46 -15.74 -33.91
N ASP A 84 -2.91 -15.37 -32.74
CA ASP A 84 -1.56 -14.83 -32.67
C ASP A 84 -0.59 -15.94 -33.12
N CYS A 85 -0.34 -16.01 -34.43
CA CYS A 85 0.57 -16.96 -35.04
C CYS A 85 2.01 -16.46 -34.92
N ASP A 86 2.56 -16.44 -33.71
CA ASP A 86 4.01 -16.45 -33.53
C ASP A 86 4.55 -17.90 -33.66
N PHE A 87 4.33 -18.50 -34.83
CA PHE A 87 4.80 -19.87 -35.13
C PHE A 87 6.35 -19.97 -35.13
N GLY A 88 7.05 -18.83 -35.26
CA GLY A 88 8.51 -18.74 -35.34
C GLY A 88 9.26 -19.05 -34.04
N ALA A 89 8.63 -18.98 -32.86
CA ALA A 89 9.28 -19.26 -31.58
C ALA A 89 9.34 -20.78 -31.23
N PHE A 90 8.67 -21.63 -32.01
CA PHE A 90 8.57 -23.07 -31.75
C PHE A 90 9.65 -23.90 -32.47
N HIS A 91 10.38 -23.34 -33.44
CA HIS A 91 11.29 -24.07 -34.31
C HIS A 91 12.76 -24.10 -33.88
N LEU A 92 13.13 -23.54 -32.72
CA LEU A 92 14.43 -23.91 -32.13
C LEU A 92 14.34 -25.34 -31.62
N SER A 93 15.15 -26.23 -32.20
CA SER A 93 15.23 -27.62 -31.76
C SER A 93 15.54 -27.68 -30.26
N PRO A 94 15.08 -28.72 -29.53
CA PRO A 94 15.41 -28.89 -28.11
C PRO A 94 16.92 -28.74 -27.84
N VAL A 95 17.74 -29.17 -28.80
CA VAL A 95 19.20 -29.06 -28.78
C VAL A 95 19.69 -27.60 -28.84
N GLN A 96 19.08 -26.75 -29.68
CA GLN A 96 19.42 -25.33 -29.76
C GLN A 96 18.98 -24.55 -28.49
N LYS A 97 17.85 -24.92 -27.86
CA LYS A 97 17.42 -24.37 -26.57
C LYS A 97 18.36 -24.77 -25.42
N ILE A 98 18.81 -26.02 -25.37
CA ILE A 98 19.77 -26.50 -24.36
C ILE A 98 21.14 -25.81 -24.54
N SER A 99 21.62 -25.66 -25.78
CA SER A 99 22.85 -24.95 -26.11
C SER A 99 22.85 -23.48 -25.65
N LEU A 100 21.75 -22.75 -25.88
CA LEU A 100 21.61 -21.34 -25.44
C LEU A 100 21.63 -21.19 -23.91
N ILE A 101 21.11 -22.18 -23.17
CA ILE A 101 21.11 -22.22 -21.70
C ILE A 101 22.51 -22.55 -21.16
N LEU A 102 23.25 -23.46 -21.80
CA LEU A 102 24.64 -23.77 -21.41
C LEU A 102 25.59 -22.60 -21.71
N SER A 103 25.44 -21.91 -22.84
CA SER A 103 26.24 -20.72 -23.17
C SER A 103 25.99 -19.52 -22.24
N ARG A 104 24.82 -19.42 -21.59
CA ARG A 104 24.56 -18.41 -20.53
C ARG A 104 25.18 -18.77 -19.18
N LYS A 105 25.50 -20.05 -18.92
CA LYS A 105 26.16 -20.50 -17.66
C LYS A 105 27.68 -20.41 -17.71
N THR A 106 28.32 -20.40 -18.88
CA THR A 106 29.77 -20.23 -19.01
C THR A 106 30.24 -18.78 -18.78
N VAL A 107 29.42 -17.77 -19.12
CA VAL A 107 29.76 -16.34 -18.88
C VAL A 107 29.72 -15.96 -17.38
N LYS A 108 28.96 -16.68 -16.54
CA LYS A 108 28.93 -16.43 -15.08
C LYS A 108 29.98 -17.19 -14.28
N ARG A 109 30.76 -18.10 -14.89
CA ARG A 109 31.87 -18.80 -14.22
C ARG A 109 33.23 -18.12 -14.39
N GLN A 110 33.41 -17.28 -15.41
CA GLN A 110 34.67 -16.57 -15.71
C GLN A 110 34.65 -15.08 -15.29
N GLY A 111 33.78 -14.70 -14.34
CA GLY A 111 33.53 -13.29 -13.98
C GLY A 111 33.60 -12.95 -12.50
N HIS A 112 34.27 -13.77 -11.67
CA HIS A 112 34.60 -13.45 -10.28
C HIS A 112 35.96 -14.04 -9.92
N ASN A 113 37.00 -13.61 -10.60
CA ASN A 113 38.35 -13.63 -10.08
C ASN A 113 39.01 -12.33 -10.54
N LEU A 114 39.78 -11.72 -9.65
CA LEU A 114 40.39 -10.38 -9.77
C LEU A 114 39.43 -9.25 -9.41
N LEU A 115 39.24 -8.99 -8.11
CA LEU A 115 39.59 -7.70 -7.49
C LEU A 115 39.68 -7.89 -5.97
N GLY A 116 40.92 -8.00 -5.50
CA GLY A 116 41.49 -7.61 -4.20
C GLY A 116 40.67 -7.73 -2.90
N ASN A 117 41.15 -8.57 -2.00
CA ASN A 117 40.98 -8.37 -0.56
C ASN A 117 41.84 -7.20 -0.08
N PRO A 118 41.32 -6.37 0.84
CA PRO A 118 42.16 -5.85 1.91
C PRO A 118 41.54 -6.11 3.31
N ILE A 119 42.31 -6.85 4.11
CA ILE A 119 42.75 -6.54 5.48
C ILE A 119 41.68 -6.15 6.53
N LEU A 120 41.45 -7.10 7.45
CA LEU A 120 41.32 -6.98 8.91
C LEU A 120 41.04 -5.58 9.51
N HIS A 121 39.87 -5.42 10.14
CA HIS A 121 39.73 -4.77 11.47
C HIS A 121 38.51 -5.41 12.19
N GLY A 122 38.66 -5.62 13.49
CA GLY A 122 37.94 -6.60 14.32
C GLY A 122 36.49 -6.27 14.70
N PRO A 123 35.89 -7.09 15.60
CA PRO A 123 34.49 -6.96 15.99
C PRO A 123 34.34 -5.84 17.02
N VAL A 124 33.61 -4.78 16.67
CA VAL A 124 33.16 -3.78 17.65
C VAL A 124 31.77 -4.16 18.14
N GLU A 125 31.68 -4.15 19.46
CA GLU A 125 30.66 -4.73 20.31
C GLU A 125 29.24 -4.24 20.03
N ARG A 126 28.31 -5.18 20.21
CA ARG A 126 26.87 -4.95 20.32
C ARG A 126 26.63 -4.07 21.55
N ILE A 127 26.44 -2.77 21.35
CA ILE A 127 25.94 -1.88 22.41
C ILE A 127 24.55 -2.38 22.79
N GLN A 128 24.45 -2.91 24.00
CA GLN A 128 23.22 -3.14 24.73
C GLN A 128 22.53 -1.79 24.89
N THR A 129 21.30 -1.64 24.38
CA THR A 129 20.40 -0.59 24.88
C THR A 129 19.89 -1.05 26.25
N PRO A 130 20.21 -0.37 27.36
CA PRO A 130 19.56 -0.63 28.61
C PRO A 130 18.16 0.00 28.61
N GLU A 131 17.18 -0.87 28.75
CA GLU A 131 15.95 -0.72 29.50
C GLU A 131 15.91 0.47 30.48
N GLN A 132 14.95 1.40 30.29
CA GLN A 132 14.26 2.07 31.40
C GLN A 132 12.98 2.81 30.98
N ALA A 133 11.84 2.25 31.36
CA ALA A 133 10.72 3.01 31.96
C ALA A 133 10.85 2.83 33.50
N PRO A 134 10.19 3.60 34.42
CA PRO A 134 9.03 4.52 34.31
C PRO A 134 9.31 5.90 35.00
N GLN A 135 8.47 6.95 34.97
CA GLN A 135 7.31 7.21 35.85
C GLN A 135 6.72 8.62 35.55
N PRO A 136 5.47 8.92 35.97
CA PRO A 136 4.73 10.15 35.70
C PRO A 136 5.05 11.27 36.71
N ALA A 137 5.20 12.50 36.22
CA ALA A 137 5.24 13.69 37.06
C ALA A 137 3.83 14.30 37.19
N GLY A 138 3.26 14.18 38.39
CA GLY A 138 2.04 14.85 38.78
C GLY A 138 2.21 16.37 38.86
N GLY A 139 1.19 17.09 38.38
CA GLY A 139 0.97 18.50 38.69
C GLY A 139 -0.25 18.63 39.57
N ALA A 140 -0.05 18.64 40.89
CA ALA A 140 -1.03 19.09 41.86
C ALA A 140 -0.92 20.62 42.04
N LYS A 141 -2.02 21.23 42.53
CA LYS A 141 -2.24 22.62 43.01
C LYS A 141 -2.74 23.59 41.91
N LYS A 142 -3.87 24.30 42.05
CA LYS A 142 -4.55 24.82 43.25
C LYS A 142 -6.08 24.72 43.17
N ALA A 143 -6.67 24.32 44.28
CA ALA A 143 -7.99 24.77 44.68
C ALA A 143 -7.97 26.30 44.90
N LYS A 144 -8.98 27.00 44.40
CA LYS A 144 -9.37 28.30 44.94
C LYS A 144 -10.89 28.28 45.11
N LYS A 145 -11.26 28.44 46.37
CA LYS A 145 -12.58 28.81 46.87
C LYS A 145 -13.01 30.15 46.30
#